data_AF-A0A0L0TER9-F1
#
_entry.id   AF-A0A0L0TER9-F1
#
_cell.length_a   1.000
_cell.length_b   1.000
_cell.length_c   1.000
_cell.angle_alpha   90.00
_cell.angle_beta   90.00
_cell.angle_gamma   90.00
#
_symmetry.space_group_name_H-M   'P 1'
#
loop_
_entity.id
_entity.type
_entity.pdbx_description
1 polymer ?
#
loop_
_entity_poly.entity_id
_entity_poly.type
_entity_poly.pdbx_seq_one_letter_code
_entity_poly.pdbx_strand_id
1 'polypeptide(L)'
;MTTDLAKQLDELIEFLGHEQPQLRQVAAEYILGLSAGDAGELLKDTESGRLPRLLAALDKALADEPEIAHLSIKTFITLSKDHAVLVHLNNPEFLLKILTLILTPSSVLASLACMLLSNLTHNAEIARTLVRLAPVTAIKAPPAVVMPEHQIPPADRPRVRFLRASVEMVLAQPTAMDQLVEVFVRGVGATTDKNAKPQRWYNKDADFHFLASVFANVSQHSEGRAFFLTPIVQRYPEEPAKKPAIPEPKKAKTEPKPKGGKPNNKKNKGKNSKPSASTPAPAPTALEGTSTSTTTAVLSEADPTTALSKILCFTDYPDLIRRGGVTSTVKNVTFDLRAHPDFLDAKHPNYLLHSLLVPLAPAEIADALLESDQIVDLDTIPDWLLSLPTDHYVERDFGLKSALLEGVLVLASTRAGRTALRAAGAYLVIREYHKEEEHVPCRLVAERIVDMLMRDEGETEDLQHLLESVGLNMPDKELEAVVTGKLGDMDIEVERRRRRRPAAAAPAAVPTPAPAAMDEDEEDDDDMAIEEIC
;
A
#
# COMPACT_ATOMS: atom_id res chain seq x y z
N MET A 1 -14.21 48.69 1.93
CA MET A 1 -13.27 47.95 2.81
C MET A 1 -12.77 46.67 2.14
N THR A 2 -13.63 45.86 1.53
CA THR A 2 -13.24 44.62 0.82
C THR A 2 -12.27 44.83 -0.35
N THR A 3 -12.41 45.92 -1.11
CA THR A 3 -11.53 46.24 -2.25
C THR A 3 -10.11 46.67 -1.88
N ASP A 4 -9.92 47.25 -0.69
CA ASP A 4 -8.60 47.69 -0.22
C ASP A 4 -7.81 46.49 0.33
N LEU A 5 -8.48 45.65 1.12
CA LEU A 5 -7.91 44.39 1.59
C LEU A 5 -7.53 43.46 0.42
N ALA A 6 -8.38 43.34 -0.61
CA ALA A 6 -8.07 42.52 -1.78
C ALA A 6 -6.77 42.95 -2.48
N LYS A 7 -6.53 44.27 -2.61
CA LYS A 7 -5.28 44.80 -3.18
C LYS A 7 -4.07 44.52 -2.28
N GLN A 8 -4.21 44.69 -0.97
CA GLN A 8 -3.15 44.36 -0.02
C GLN A 8 -2.77 42.88 -0.08
N LEU A 9 -3.75 41.98 -0.28
CA LEU A 9 -3.49 40.55 -0.49
C LEU A 9 -2.74 40.28 -1.80
N ASP A 10 -3.08 41.00 -2.87
CA ASP A 10 -2.38 40.89 -4.16
C ASP A 10 -0.92 41.32 -4.03
N GLU A 11 -0.63 42.43 -3.35
CA GLU A 11 0.73 42.89 -3.05
C GLU A 11 1.50 41.87 -2.17
N LEU A 12 0.82 41.29 -1.18
CA LEU A 12 1.41 40.28 -0.30
C LEU A 12 1.83 39.02 -1.06
N ILE A 13 1.02 38.58 -2.04
CA ILE A 13 1.35 37.45 -2.91
C ILE A 13 2.57 37.78 -3.78
N GLU A 14 2.71 39.01 -4.27
CA GLU A 14 3.89 39.43 -5.04
C GLU A 14 5.17 39.38 -4.18
N PHE A 15 5.09 39.72 -2.89
CA PHE A 15 6.24 39.65 -1.98
C PHE A 15 6.77 38.22 -1.75
N LEU A 16 5.98 37.17 -1.98
CA LEU A 16 6.49 35.80 -1.97
C LEU A 16 7.53 35.52 -3.07
N GLY A 17 7.56 36.33 -4.13
CA GLY A 17 8.54 36.23 -5.21
C GLY A 17 9.72 37.20 -5.08
N HIS A 18 9.82 37.96 -3.98
CA HIS A 18 10.80 39.02 -3.82
C HIS A 18 12.24 38.48 -3.65
N GLU A 19 13.26 39.23 -4.10
CA GLU A 19 14.66 38.78 -4.05
C GLU A 19 15.18 38.58 -2.60
N GLN A 20 14.71 39.41 -1.67
CA GLN A 20 15.09 39.36 -0.25
C GLN A 20 14.34 38.25 0.51
N PRO A 21 15.05 37.27 1.11
CA PRO A 21 14.42 36.18 1.87
C PRO A 21 13.58 36.66 3.06
N GLN A 22 14.01 37.72 3.76
CA GLN A 22 13.29 38.24 4.92
C GLN A 22 11.89 38.75 4.54
N LEU A 23 11.75 39.39 3.38
CA LEU A 23 10.45 39.85 2.90
C LEU A 23 9.56 38.67 2.48
N ARG A 24 10.12 37.66 1.82
CA ARG A 24 9.39 36.43 1.47
C ARG A 24 8.88 35.70 2.71
N GLN A 25 9.71 35.60 3.76
CA GLN A 25 9.34 34.97 5.02
C GLN A 25 8.19 35.70 5.71
N VAL A 26 8.30 37.01 5.89
CA VAL A 26 7.23 37.83 6.51
C VAL A 26 5.93 37.72 5.70
N ALA A 27 6.02 37.78 4.36
CA ALA A 27 4.85 37.60 3.50
C ALA A 27 4.20 36.22 3.69
N ALA A 28 5.01 35.15 3.74
CA ALA A 28 4.52 33.79 3.95
C ALA A 28 3.86 33.61 5.34
N GLU A 29 4.39 34.24 6.39
CA GLU A 29 3.78 34.22 7.73
C GLU A 29 2.40 34.89 7.74
N TYR A 30 2.27 36.08 7.13
CA TYR A 30 0.99 36.77 7.02
C TYR A 30 -0.01 35.97 6.18
N ILE A 31 0.41 35.42 5.04
CA ILE A 31 -0.47 34.59 4.19
C ILE A 31 -0.95 33.37 4.95
N LEU A 32 -0.07 32.68 5.68
CA LEU A 32 -0.46 31.53 6.50
C LEU A 32 -1.51 31.93 7.54
N GLY A 33 -1.28 33.02 8.28
CA GLY A 33 -2.24 33.52 9.27
C GLY A 33 -3.60 33.88 8.66
N LEU A 34 -3.60 34.51 7.48
CA LEU A 34 -4.81 34.92 6.78
C LEU A 34 -5.56 33.74 6.13
N SER A 35 -4.84 32.71 5.69
CA SER A 35 -5.44 31.50 5.08
C SER A 35 -6.32 30.70 6.05
N ALA A 36 -6.12 30.88 7.36
CA ALA A 36 -6.88 30.22 8.40
C ALA A 36 -8.07 31.06 8.94
N GLY A 37 -8.17 32.33 8.57
CA GLY A 37 -9.20 33.26 9.06
C GLY A 37 -10.22 33.68 8.00
N ASP A 38 -11.05 34.68 8.32
CA ASP A 38 -12.12 35.18 7.43
C ASP A 38 -11.61 35.71 6.08
N ALA A 39 -10.35 36.15 6.02
CA ALA A 39 -9.68 36.57 4.79
C ALA A 39 -9.33 35.41 3.85
N GLY A 40 -9.44 34.16 4.31
CA GLY A 40 -9.16 32.96 3.53
C GLY A 40 -10.02 32.87 2.27
N GLU A 41 -11.29 33.27 2.34
CA GLU A 41 -12.18 33.27 1.18
C GLU A 41 -11.71 34.23 0.08
N LEU A 42 -11.13 35.38 0.45
CA LEU A 42 -10.56 36.32 -0.53
C LEU A 42 -9.28 35.77 -1.18
N LEU A 43 -8.49 34.97 -0.45
CA LEU A 43 -7.29 34.30 -0.99
C LEU A 43 -7.66 33.17 -1.97
N LYS A 44 -8.81 32.52 -1.74
CA LYS A 44 -9.35 31.44 -2.59
C LYS A 44 -10.11 31.94 -3.81
N ASP A 45 -10.29 33.24 -3.95
CA ASP A 45 -11.00 33.85 -5.08
C ASP A 45 -10.37 33.47 -6.43
N THR A 46 -11.15 32.75 -7.22
CA THR A 46 -10.79 32.27 -8.56
C THR A 46 -11.14 33.28 -9.65
N GLU A 47 -12.15 34.14 -9.45
CA GLU A 47 -12.62 35.10 -10.45
C GLU A 47 -11.59 36.20 -10.71
N SER A 48 -10.92 36.65 -9.65
CA SER A 48 -9.81 37.62 -9.78
C SER A 48 -8.48 36.99 -10.19
N GLY A 49 -8.41 35.65 -10.33
CA GLY A 49 -7.17 34.93 -10.57
C GLY A 49 -6.17 34.99 -9.41
N ARG A 50 -6.62 35.34 -8.20
CA ARG A 50 -5.75 35.41 -7.01
C ARG A 50 -5.30 34.04 -6.55
N LEU A 51 -6.22 33.08 -6.46
CA LEU A 51 -5.88 31.72 -6.03
C LEU A 51 -4.79 31.08 -6.92
N PRO A 52 -4.89 31.05 -8.27
CA PRO A 52 -3.82 30.52 -9.12
C PRO A 52 -2.45 31.20 -8.92
N ARG A 53 -2.44 32.54 -8.74
CA ARG A 53 -1.19 33.29 -8.47
C ARG A 53 -0.59 32.91 -7.11
N LEU A 54 -1.43 32.81 -6.09
CA LEU A 54 -1.02 32.38 -4.75
C LEU A 54 -0.43 30.96 -4.78
N LEU A 55 -1.13 30.00 -5.39
CA LEU A 55 -0.65 28.62 -5.48
C LEU A 55 0.67 28.53 -6.24
N ALA A 56 0.84 29.28 -7.33
CA ALA A 56 2.10 29.34 -8.08
C ALA A 56 3.25 29.97 -7.27
N ALA A 57 2.97 31.00 -6.47
CA ALA A 57 3.96 31.61 -5.59
C ALA A 57 4.39 30.66 -4.46
N LEU A 58 3.42 29.99 -3.83
CA LEU A 58 3.68 28.98 -2.79
C LEU A 58 4.47 27.79 -3.36
N ASP A 59 4.13 27.33 -4.57
CA ASP A 59 4.83 26.20 -5.21
C ASP A 59 6.31 26.50 -5.49
N LYS A 60 6.64 27.76 -5.83
CA LYS A 60 8.04 28.22 -5.91
C LYS A 60 8.70 28.26 -4.54
N ALA A 61 7.98 28.75 -3.53
CA ALA A 61 8.47 28.86 -2.15
C ALA A 61 8.78 27.50 -1.49
N LEU A 62 8.25 26.38 -2.01
CA LEU A 62 8.61 25.03 -1.54
C LEU A 62 10.09 24.66 -1.78
N ALA A 63 10.75 25.30 -2.75
CA ALA A 63 12.16 25.10 -3.06
C ALA A 63 13.09 26.15 -2.41
N ASP A 64 12.54 27.01 -1.55
CA ASP A 64 13.24 28.11 -0.88
C ASP A 64 13.97 27.65 0.39
N GLU A 65 14.40 28.60 1.21
CA GLU A 65 14.96 28.34 2.53
C GLU A 65 13.99 27.53 3.43
N PRO A 66 14.49 26.69 4.34
CA PRO A 66 13.66 25.75 5.10
C PRO A 66 12.48 26.38 5.86
N GLU A 67 12.67 27.59 6.40
CA GLU A 67 11.61 28.31 7.14
C GLU A 67 10.47 28.73 6.20
N ILE A 68 10.80 29.29 5.04
CA ILE A 68 9.84 29.71 4.02
C ILE A 68 9.12 28.50 3.43
N ALA A 69 9.85 27.43 3.09
CA ALA A 69 9.28 26.20 2.55
C ALA A 69 8.30 25.54 3.54
N HIS A 70 8.61 25.61 4.84
CA HIS A 70 7.74 25.12 5.90
C HIS A 70 6.46 25.96 6.07
N LEU A 71 6.54 27.29 5.93
CA LEU A 71 5.37 28.15 5.88
C LEU A 71 4.52 27.86 4.65
N SER A 72 5.16 27.72 3.47
CA SER A 72 4.47 27.42 2.22
C SER A 72 3.66 26.12 2.28
N ILE A 73 4.29 25.02 2.73
CA ILE A 73 3.59 23.74 2.81
C ILE A 73 2.44 23.76 3.82
N LYS A 74 2.57 24.50 4.94
CA LYS A 74 1.48 24.70 5.91
C LYS A 74 0.32 25.49 5.33
N THR A 75 0.61 26.49 4.51
CA THR A 75 -0.42 27.24 3.78
C THR A 75 -1.13 26.32 2.79
N PHE A 76 -0.41 25.49 2.03
CA PHE A 76 -1.03 24.48 1.18
C PHE A 76 -1.91 23.50 1.97
N ILE A 77 -1.47 23.00 3.12
CA ILE A 77 -2.28 22.12 3.97
C ILE A 77 -3.58 22.81 4.40
N THR A 78 -3.50 24.09 4.75
CA THR A 78 -4.67 24.87 5.18
C THR A 78 -5.64 25.09 4.04
N LEU A 79 -5.14 25.51 2.87
CA LEU A 79 -5.97 25.77 1.68
C LEU A 79 -6.57 24.48 1.08
N SER A 80 -5.82 23.38 1.10
CA SER A 80 -6.25 22.08 0.54
C SER A 80 -7.38 21.38 1.31
N LYS A 81 -7.82 21.93 2.46
CA LYS A 81 -9.05 21.49 3.12
C LYS A 81 -10.30 21.85 2.31
N ASP A 82 -10.19 22.83 1.42
CA ASP A 82 -11.28 23.28 0.56
C ASP A 82 -11.27 22.53 -0.77
N HIS A 83 -12.39 21.87 -1.10
CA HIS A 83 -12.54 21.09 -2.32
C HIS A 83 -12.40 21.95 -3.60
N ALA A 84 -12.79 23.23 -3.55
CA ALA A 84 -12.64 24.13 -4.70
C ALA A 84 -11.16 24.40 -5.02
N VAL A 85 -10.30 24.45 -4.00
CA VAL A 85 -8.85 24.63 -4.18
C VAL A 85 -8.22 23.38 -4.80
N LEU A 86 -8.70 22.18 -4.43
CA LEU A 86 -8.14 20.92 -4.94
C LEU A 86 -8.20 20.81 -6.47
N VAL A 87 -9.24 21.36 -7.10
CA VAL A 87 -9.37 21.38 -8.57
C VAL A 87 -8.18 22.06 -9.24
N HIS A 88 -7.57 23.06 -8.59
CA HIS A 88 -6.41 23.77 -9.10
C HIS A 88 -5.06 23.09 -8.77
N LEU A 89 -5.07 22.04 -7.95
CA LEU A 89 -3.86 21.33 -7.50
C LEU A 89 -3.68 19.97 -8.18
N ASN A 90 -4.58 19.58 -9.09
CA ASN A 90 -4.42 18.37 -9.90
C ASN A 90 -3.41 18.57 -11.05
N ASN A 91 -2.14 18.79 -10.70
CA ASN A 91 -1.03 18.94 -11.62
C ASN A 91 0.03 17.86 -11.36
N PRO A 92 0.36 16.99 -12.34
CA PRO A 92 1.37 15.94 -12.19
C PRO A 92 2.75 16.45 -11.73
N GLU A 93 3.20 17.62 -12.18
CA GLU A 93 4.50 18.18 -11.78
C GLU A 93 4.50 18.59 -10.30
N PHE A 94 3.39 19.18 -9.83
CA PHE A 94 3.21 19.52 -8.43
C PHE A 94 3.17 18.25 -7.56
N LEU A 95 2.41 17.24 -7.97
CA LEU A 95 2.34 15.96 -7.27
C LEU A 95 3.73 15.28 -7.21
N LEU A 96 4.49 15.25 -8.31
CA LEU A 96 5.86 14.74 -8.32
C LEU A 96 6.79 15.51 -7.38
N LYS A 97 6.62 16.84 -7.26
CA LYS A 97 7.36 17.66 -6.30
C LYS A 97 7.01 17.27 -4.86
N ILE A 98 5.73 17.12 -4.53
CA ILE A 98 5.28 16.64 -3.20
C ILE A 98 5.82 15.25 -2.91
N LEU A 99 5.78 14.32 -3.88
CA LEU A 99 6.37 12.99 -3.74
C LEU A 99 7.88 13.07 -3.51
N THR A 100 8.59 13.93 -4.23
CA THR A 100 10.03 14.14 -4.02
C THR A 100 10.33 14.61 -2.60
N LEU A 101 9.48 15.48 -2.03
CA LEU A 101 9.60 15.92 -0.62
C LEU A 101 9.35 14.77 0.37
N ILE A 102 8.42 13.86 0.09
CA ILE A 102 8.12 12.69 0.92
C ILE A 102 9.27 11.67 0.86
N LEU A 103 9.71 11.34 -0.35
CA LEU A 103 10.69 10.27 -0.60
C LEU A 103 12.13 10.69 -0.27
N THR A 104 12.43 11.98 -0.17
CA THR A 104 13.79 12.42 0.19
C THR A 104 14.06 12.15 1.69
N PRO A 105 15.02 11.27 2.06
CA PRO A 105 15.20 10.87 3.46
C PRO A 105 15.74 11.96 4.39
N SER A 106 16.25 13.05 3.82
CA SER A 106 16.74 14.23 4.53
C SER A 106 15.72 15.37 4.58
N SER A 107 14.52 15.17 4.04
CA SER A 107 13.48 16.20 3.98
C SER A 107 12.81 16.36 5.33
N VAL A 108 12.94 17.56 5.91
CA VAL A 108 12.21 17.97 7.12
C VAL A 108 10.71 18.21 6.86
N LEU A 109 10.32 18.33 5.59
CA LEU A 109 8.95 18.57 5.17
C LEU A 109 8.18 17.28 4.89
N ALA A 110 8.81 16.11 4.97
CA ALA A 110 8.21 14.85 4.54
C ALA A 110 6.88 14.53 5.25
N SER A 111 6.78 14.72 6.58
CA SER A 111 5.50 14.51 7.30
C SER A 111 4.43 15.52 6.91
N LEU A 112 4.78 16.79 6.69
CA LEU A 112 3.84 17.80 6.22
C LEU A 112 3.40 17.54 4.77
N ALA A 113 4.31 17.04 3.92
CA ALA A 113 3.99 16.63 2.57
C ALA A 113 3.05 15.43 2.53
N CYS A 114 3.19 14.47 3.46
CA CYS A 114 2.23 13.37 3.62
C CYS A 114 0.85 13.90 4.03
N MET A 115 0.79 14.86 4.97
CA MET A 115 -0.46 15.49 5.39
C MET A 115 -1.14 16.26 4.24
N LEU A 116 -0.35 17.03 3.48
CA LEU A 116 -0.85 17.71 2.28
C LEU A 116 -1.39 16.69 1.27
N LEU A 117 -0.61 15.65 0.94
CA LEU A 117 -1.03 14.63 -0.02
C LEU A 117 -2.32 13.94 0.42
N SER A 118 -2.50 13.68 1.73
CA SER A 118 -3.74 13.16 2.28
C SER A 118 -4.92 14.09 2.03
N ASN A 119 -4.75 15.41 2.16
CA ASN A 119 -5.81 16.37 1.82
C ASN A 119 -6.12 16.34 0.32
N LEU A 120 -5.07 16.35 -0.52
CA LEU A 120 -5.20 16.34 -1.97
C LEU A 120 -5.99 15.12 -2.48
N THR A 121 -5.76 13.94 -1.92
CA THR A 121 -6.43 12.71 -2.37
C THR A 121 -7.90 12.57 -1.95
N HIS A 122 -8.46 13.50 -1.15
CA HIS A 122 -9.92 13.57 -1.01
C HIS A 122 -10.61 13.94 -2.34
N ASN A 123 -9.89 14.55 -3.27
CA ASN A 123 -10.37 14.72 -4.64
C ASN A 123 -10.10 13.46 -5.45
N ALA A 124 -11.18 12.86 -5.96
CA ALA A 124 -11.14 11.60 -6.71
C ALA A 124 -10.23 11.65 -7.96
N GLU A 125 -10.19 12.80 -8.66
CA GLU A 125 -9.34 12.96 -9.84
C GLU A 125 -7.86 12.99 -9.45
N ILE A 126 -7.50 13.66 -8.35
CA ILE A 126 -6.11 13.63 -7.84
C ILE A 126 -5.73 12.21 -7.41
N ALA A 127 -6.62 11.50 -6.70
CA ALA A 127 -6.38 10.12 -6.30
C ALA A 127 -6.11 9.21 -7.51
N ARG A 128 -6.89 9.34 -8.59
CA ARG A 128 -6.68 8.61 -9.86
C ARG A 128 -5.37 9.03 -10.55
N THR A 129 -5.07 10.33 -10.61
CA THR A 129 -3.80 10.82 -11.14
C THR A 129 -2.62 10.20 -10.40
N LEU A 130 -2.68 10.13 -9.07
CA LEU A 130 -1.63 9.57 -8.23
C LEU A 130 -1.35 8.08 -8.52
N VAL A 131 -2.40 7.28 -8.74
CA VAL A 131 -2.26 5.86 -9.10
C VAL A 131 -1.53 5.67 -10.44
N ARG A 132 -1.73 6.59 -11.39
CA ARG A 132 -1.12 6.55 -12.73
C ARG A 132 0.21 7.30 -12.83
N LEU A 133 0.62 7.99 -11.77
CA LEU A 133 1.76 8.90 -11.81
C LEU A 133 3.07 8.11 -11.95
N ALA A 134 3.93 8.60 -12.84
CA ALA A 134 5.27 8.05 -13.05
C ALA A 134 6.09 8.11 -11.74
N PRO A 135 7.06 7.18 -11.54
CA PRO A 135 7.87 7.17 -10.34
C PRO A 135 8.81 8.38 -10.29
N VAL A 136 9.16 8.81 -9.08
CA VAL A 136 10.28 9.73 -8.86
C VAL A 136 11.57 8.99 -9.16
N THR A 137 12.33 9.45 -10.15
CA THR A 137 13.54 8.78 -10.64
C THR A 137 14.81 9.20 -9.90
N ALA A 138 14.78 10.34 -9.21
CA ALA A 138 15.93 10.86 -8.48
C ALA A 138 15.50 11.64 -7.24
N ILE A 139 16.26 11.47 -6.16
CA ILE A 139 16.10 12.20 -4.90
C ILE A 139 17.46 12.69 -4.41
N LYS A 140 17.47 13.73 -3.57
CA LYS A 140 18.70 14.23 -2.96
C LYS A 140 19.22 13.23 -1.92
N ALA A 141 20.29 12.52 -2.26
CA ALA A 141 20.91 11.55 -1.38
C ALA A 141 21.49 12.23 -0.12
N PRO A 142 21.20 11.73 1.10
CA PRO A 142 21.87 12.18 2.32
C PRO A 142 23.39 11.91 2.25
N PRO A 143 24.25 12.74 2.86
CA PRO A 143 25.71 12.54 2.84
C PRO A 143 26.13 11.13 3.28
N ALA A 144 25.48 10.59 4.32
CA ALA A 144 25.75 9.26 4.84
C ALA A 144 25.52 8.13 3.81
N VAL A 145 24.58 8.29 2.89
CA VAL A 145 24.29 7.29 1.84
C VAL A 145 25.46 7.20 0.86
N VAL A 146 26.12 8.32 0.57
CA VAL A 146 27.20 8.43 -0.42
C VAL A 146 28.60 8.16 0.18
N MET A 147 28.79 8.43 1.47
CA MET A 147 30.09 8.27 2.13
C MET A 147 30.55 6.80 2.20
N PRO A 148 31.83 6.49 1.94
CA PRO A 148 32.37 5.15 2.15
C PRO A 148 32.16 4.66 3.58
N GLU A 149 31.81 3.39 3.76
CA GLU A 149 31.38 2.85 5.06
C GLU A 149 32.42 2.95 6.17
N HIS A 150 33.71 2.89 5.82
CA HIS A 150 34.81 3.05 6.79
C HIS A 150 34.86 4.45 7.42
N GLN A 151 34.27 5.47 6.78
CA GLN A 151 34.18 6.84 7.28
C GLN A 151 32.95 7.08 8.16
N ILE A 152 32.06 6.09 8.28
CA ILE A 152 30.85 6.18 9.07
C ILE A 152 31.14 5.68 10.50
N PRO A 153 30.73 6.44 11.53
CA PRO A 153 30.83 5.99 12.93
C PRO A 153 30.22 4.60 13.09
N PRO A 154 30.87 3.66 13.82
CA PRO A 154 30.36 2.29 13.98
C PRO A 154 28.91 2.20 14.46
N ALA A 155 28.47 3.13 15.32
CA ALA A 155 27.10 3.20 15.82
C ALA A 155 26.05 3.52 14.73
N ASP A 156 26.42 4.26 13.69
CA ASP A 156 25.50 4.69 12.63
C ASP A 156 25.44 3.71 11.45
N ARG A 157 26.43 2.81 11.32
CA ARG A 157 26.52 1.87 10.20
C ARG A 157 25.25 1.04 9.97
N PRO A 158 24.58 0.46 11.00
CA PRO A 158 23.37 -0.32 10.79
C PRO A 158 22.25 0.51 10.14
N ARG A 159 22.01 1.72 10.66
CA ARG A 159 21.03 2.66 10.12
C ARG A 159 21.38 3.04 8.68
N VAL A 160 22.64 3.34 8.39
CA VAL A 160 23.05 3.75 7.03
C VAL A 160 22.93 2.59 6.03
N ARG A 161 23.27 1.35 6.42
CA ARG A 161 23.04 0.17 5.58
C ARG A 161 21.55 0.00 5.25
N PHE A 162 20.69 0.10 6.27
CA PHE A 162 19.25 0.08 6.09
C PHE A 162 18.77 1.19 5.16
N LEU A 163 19.28 2.41 5.35
CA LEU A 163 18.90 3.58 4.56
C LEU A 163 19.31 3.42 3.10
N ARG A 164 20.52 2.93 2.81
CA ARG A 164 20.97 2.64 1.44
C ARG A 164 20.05 1.65 0.74
N ALA A 165 19.82 0.50 1.36
CA ALA A 165 18.94 -0.52 0.80
C ALA A 165 17.50 -0.02 0.63
N SER A 166 17.01 0.79 1.57
CA SER A 166 15.65 1.34 1.50
C SER A 166 15.51 2.38 0.39
N VAL A 167 16.49 3.27 0.21
CA VAL A 167 16.47 4.25 -0.89
C VAL A 167 16.51 3.55 -2.24
N GLU A 168 17.40 2.57 -2.39
CA GLU A 168 17.49 1.76 -3.60
C GLU A 168 16.16 1.06 -3.90
N MET A 169 15.56 0.42 -2.90
CA MET A 169 14.32 -0.33 -3.11
C MET A 169 13.10 0.56 -3.36
N VAL A 170 13.05 1.75 -2.74
CA VAL A 170 12.02 2.77 -3.02
C VAL A 170 12.18 3.26 -4.45
N LEU A 171 13.38 3.68 -4.88
CA LEU A 171 13.58 4.20 -6.24
C LEU A 171 13.39 3.14 -7.34
N ALA A 172 13.55 1.86 -7.01
CA ALA A 172 13.29 0.76 -7.92
C ALA A 172 11.79 0.49 -8.18
N GLN A 173 10.88 1.09 -7.41
CA GLN A 173 9.45 0.86 -7.60
C GLN A 173 8.94 1.47 -8.93
N PRO A 174 8.01 0.79 -9.63
CA PRO A 174 7.62 1.13 -11.00
C PRO A 174 6.74 2.39 -11.10
N THR A 175 6.04 2.76 -10.03
CA THR A 175 5.17 3.95 -10.00
C THR A 175 5.32 4.76 -8.73
N ALA A 176 4.87 6.01 -8.79
CA ALA A 176 4.72 6.90 -7.65
C ALA A 176 4.00 6.23 -6.46
N MET A 177 2.89 5.54 -6.72
CA MET A 177 2.10 4.90 -5.67
C MET A 177 2.84 3.71 -5.04
N ASP A 178 3.56 2.91 -5.84
CA ASP A 178 4.40 1.84 -5.30
C ASP A 178 5.55 2.39 -4.43
N GLN A 179 6.14 3.54 -4.81
CA GLN A 179 7.13 4.24 -3.98
C GLN A 179 6.54 4.68 -2.63
N LEU A 180 5.30 5.18 -2.62
CA LEU A 180 4.62 5.59 -1.40
C LEU A 180 4.31 4.40 -0.48
N VAL A 181 3.87 3.27 -1.03
CA VAL A 181 3.70 2.03 -0.25
C VAL A 181 5.03 1.58 0.34
N GLU A 182 6.10 1.60 -0.45
CA GLU A 182 7.40 1.15 0.00
C GLU A 182 8.01 2.03 1.09
N VAL A 183 7.92 3.36 0.95
CA VAL A 183 8.36 4.28 2.01
C VAL A 183 7.47 4.21 3.25
N PHE A 184 6.18 3.93 3.10
CA PHE A 184 5.27 3.77 4.25
C PHE A 184 5.65 2.55 5.10
N VAL A 185 5.98 1.43 4.45
CA VAL A 185 6.38 0.17 5.11
C VAL A 185 7.75 0.32 5.77
N ARG A 186 8.72 0.97 5.10
CA ARG A 186 10.09 1.14 5.60
C ARG A 186 10.31 2.36 6.49
N GLY A 187 9.35 3.29 6.47
CA GLY A 187 9.46 4.61 7.09
C GLY A 187 9.50 4.56 8.61
N VAL A 188 8.83 3.56 9.20
CA VAL A 188 8.87 3.29 10.63
C VAL A 188 9.30 1.85 10.84
N GLY A 189 10.39 1.64 11.59
CA GLY A 189 10.87 0.31 11.91
C GLY A 189 9.81 -0.47 12.70
N ALA A 190 9.75 -1.78 12.43
CA ALA A 190 8.92 -2.71 13.20
C ALA A 190 9.31 -2.61 14.67
N THR A 191 8.47 -1.97 15.49
CA THR A 191 8.63 -2.00 16.93
C THR A 191 7.85 -3.18 17.46
N THR A 192 8.56 -4.23 17.89
CA THR A 192 7.96 -5.38 18.56
C THR A 192 7.52 -5.03 19.98
N ASP A 193 8.02 -3.93 20.52
CA ASP A 193 7.63 -3.39 21.80
C ASP A 193 6.75 -2.16 21.55
N LYS A 194 5.45 -2.26 21.89
CA LYS A 194 4.49 -1.15 21.80
C LYS A 194 4.91 0.07 22.64
N ASN A 195 5.82 -0.11 23.61
CA ASN A 195 6.35 0.94 24.48
C ASN A 195 7.70 1.53 24.00
N ALA A 196 8.36 0.91 23.02
CA ALA A 196 9.63 1.41 22.52
C ALA A 196 9.43 2.59 21.56
N LYS A 197 10.38 3.52 21.54
CA LYS A 197 10.34 4.66 20.61
C LYS A 197 10.40 4.13 19.17
N PRO A 198 9.47 4.55 18.29
CA PRO A 198 9.44 4.09 16.90
C PRO A 198 10.73 4.45 16.19
N GLN A 199 11.32 3.46 15.50
CA GLN A 199 12.61 3.64 14.85
C GLN A 199 12.44 4.30 13.49
N ARG A 200 12.68 5.62 13.45
CA ARG A 200 12.62 6.46 12.24
C ARG A 200 13.89 6.30 11.38
N TRP A 201 14.15 5.08 10.90
CA TRP A 201 15.40 4.74 10.21
C TRP A 201 15.53 5.33 8.81
N TYR A 202 14.42 5.41 8.07
CA TYR A 202 14.41 6.02 6.74
C TYR A 202 14.65 7.54 6.83
N ASN A 203 13.74 8.26 7.47
CA ASN A 203 13.83 9.70 7.70
C ASN A 203 13.65 9.97 9.19
N LYS A 204 14.65 10.59 9.84
CA LYS A 204 14.62 10.84 11.30
C LYS A 204 13.52 11.83 11.72
N ASP A 205 13.08 12.67 10.80
CA ASP A 205 12.13 13.76 11.04
C ASP A 205 10.70 13.38 10.58
N ALA A 206 10.49 12.16 10.07
CA ALA A 206 9.20 11.72 9.53
C ALA A 206 8.81 10.29 9.90
N ASP A 207 7.51 10.04 9.96
CA ASP A 207 6.87 8.77 10.35
C ASP A 207 5.88 8.25 9.31
N PHE A 208 5.53 9.06 8.32
CA PHE A 208 4.70 8.69 7.17
C PHE A 208 3.30 8.18 7.54
N HIS A 209 2.79 8.47 8.74
CA HIS A 209 1.48 7.97 9.20
C HIS A 209 0.34 8.41 8.26
N PHE A 210 0.36 9.65 7.79
CA PHE A 210 -0.64 10.20 6.87
C PHE A 210 -0.69 9.53 5.49
N LEU A 211 0.32 8.73 5.09
CA LEU A 211 0.20 7.93 3.87
C LEU A 211 -0.89 6.85 4.00
N ALA A 212 -1.21 6.39 5.22
CA ALA A 212 -2.34 5.49 5.43
C ALA A 212 -3.67 6.14 5.01
N SER A 213 -3.85 7.42 5.32
CA SER A 213 -5.03 8.20 4.88
C SER A 213 -5.04 8.39 3.35
N VAL A 214 -3.87 8.58 2.73
CA VAL A 214 -3.73 8.60 1.26
C VAL A 214 -4.22 7.27 0.65
N PHE A 215 -3.83 6.14 1.23
CA PHE A 215 -4.25 4.81 0.77
C PHE A 215 -5.74 4.58 0.95
N ALA A 216 -6.30 5.02 2.08
CA ALA A 216 -7.74 4.97 2.33
C ALA A 216 -8.52 5.75 1.27
N ASN A 217 -8.11 6.98 0.98
CA ASN A 217 -8.75 7.83 -0.02
C ASN A 217 -8.64 7.23 -1.43
N VAL A 218 -7.47 6.74 -1.82
CA VAL A 218 -7.26 6.11 -3.13
C VAL A 218 -8.11 4.85 -3.29
N SER A 219 -8.21 4.01 -2.26
CA SER A 219 -8.97 2.75 -2.34
C SER A 219 -10.49 2.93 -2.33
N GLN A 220 -11.01 4.14 -2.09
CA GLN A 220 -12.44 4.42 -2.28
C GLN A 220 -12.87 4.22 -3.73
N HIS A 221 -11.95 4.30 -4.69
CA HIS A 221 -12.23 4.15 -6.12
C HIS A 221 -11.81 2.78 -6.65
N SER A 222 -12.52 2.28 -7.66
CA SER A 222 -12.26 0.98 -8.28
C SER A 222 -10.82 0.81 -8.79
N GLU A 223 -10.24 1.85 -9.39
CA GLU A 223 -8.85 1.83 -9.86
C GLU A 223 -7.84 1.72 -8.70
N GLY A 224 -8.10 2.40 -7.59
CA GLY A 224 -7.28 2.29 -6.38
C GLY A 224 -7.42 0.92 -5.72
N ARG A 225 -8.63 0.36 -5.65
CA ARG A 225 -8.83 -1.03 -5.18
C ARG A 225 -8.03 -2.01 -6.03
N ALA A 226 -8.11 -1.88 -7.36
CA ALA A 226 -7.35 -2.72 -8.28
C ALA A 226 -5.83 -2.60 -8.05
N PHE A 227 -5.30 -1.40 -7.77
CA PHE A 227 -3.90 -1.20 -7.41
C PHE A 227 -3.51 -2.02 -6.17
N PHE A 228 -4.32 -1.97 -5.11
CA PHE A 228 -4.03 -2.68 -3.86
C PHE A 228 -4.14 -4.19 -3.98
N LEU A 229 -5.00 -4.68 -4.87
CA LEU A 229 -5.32 -6.11 -5.02
C LEU A 229 -4.47 -6.83 -6.05
N THR A 230 -3.97 -6.12 -7.07
CA THR A 230 -3.24 -6.76 -8.17
C THR A 230 -1.77 -6.96 -7.78
N PRO A 231 -1.22 -8.20 -7.86
CA PRO A 231 0.20 -8.47 -7.65
C PRO A 231 1.08 -7.58 -8.53
N ILE A 232 2.24 -7.17 -7.99
CA ILE A 232 3.12 -6.22 -8.69
C ILE A 232 3.56 -6.73 -10.07
N VAL A 233 3.84 -8.03 -10.19
CA VAL A 233 4.20 -8.73 -11.43
C VAL A 233 3.10 -8.62 -12.49
N GLN A 234 1.83 -8.66 -12.06
CA GLN A 234 0.68 -8.57 -12.95
C GLN A 234 0.37 -7.12 -13.34
N ARG A 235 0.66 -6.15 -12.46
CA ARG A 235 0.49 -4.72 -12.76
C ARG A 235 1.50 -4.25 -13.81
N TYR A 236 2.72 -4.79 -13.77
CA TYR A 236 3.82 -4.41 -14.67
C TYR A 236 4.52 -5.66 -15.21
N PRO A 237 3.90 -6.36 -16.18
CA PRO A 237 4.55 -7.52 -16.80
C PRO A 237 5.83 -7.07 -17.50
N GLU A 238 6.94 -7.78 -17.27
CA GLU A 238 8.18 -7.52 -17.99
C GLU A 238 7.95 -7.69 -19.50
N GLU A 239 8.45 -6.76 -20.32
CA GLU A 239 8.42 -6.97 -21.77
C GLU A 239 9.21 -8.23 -22.11
N PRO A 240 8.67 -9.17 -22.92
CA PRO A 240 9.40 -10.36 -23.29
C PRO A 240 10.71 -9.96 -23.95
N ALA A 241 11.83 -10.39 -23.37
CA ALA A 241 13.16 -10.10 -23.87
C ALA A 241 13.20 -10.33 -25.39
N LYS A 242 13.47 -9.25 -26.16
CA LYS A 242 13.63 -9.36 -27.61
C LYS A 242 14.63 -10.48 -27.89
N LYS A 243 14.17 -11.56 -28.51
CA LYS A 243 15.03 -12.66 -28.94
C LYS A 243 16.24 -12.06 -29.66
N PRO A 244 17.47 -12.46 -29.34
CA PRO A 244 18.64 -11.96 -30.05
C PRO A 244 18.42 -12.19 -31.54
N ALA A 245 18.50 -11.11 -32.32
CA ALA A 245 18.36 -11.17 -33.76
C ALA A 245 19.31 -12.22 -34.31
N ILE A 246 18.75 -13.23 -35.00
CA ILE A 246 19.53 -14.23 -35.72
C ILE A 246 20.44 -13.45 -36.68
N PRO A 247 21.78 -13.55 -36.58
CA PRO A 247 22.65 -12.85 -37.49
C PRO A 247 22.40 -13.39 -38.91
N GLU A 248 22.04 -12.49 -39.82
CA GLU A 248 21.87 -12.83 -41.24
C GLU A 248 23.14 -13.54 -41.76
N PRO A 249 22.99 -14.61 -42.58
CA PRO A 249 24.14 -15.34 -43.08
C PRO A 249 24.97 -14.44 -44.01
N LYS A 250 26.22 -14.22 -43.62
CA LYS A 250 27.24 -13.54 -44.43
C LYS A 250 27.35 -14.23 -45.79
N LYS A 251 26.94 -13.55 -46.87
CA LYS A 251 27.17 -14.02 -48.24
C LYS A 251 28.68 -14.14 -48.51
N ALA A 252 29.11 -15.36 -48.85
CA ALA A 252 30.47 -15.69 -49.23
C ALA A 252 30.83 -15.08 -50.59
N LYS A 253 32.12 -14.77 -50.72
CA LYS A 253 32.80 -14.13 -51.85
C LYS A 253 32.68 -14.92 -53.16
N THR A 254 32.53 -14.21 -54.27
CA THR A 254 32.88 -14.67 -55.62
C THR A 254 33.82 -13.66 -56.28
N GLU A 255 34.94 -14.16 -56.81
CA GLU A 255 35.91 -13.51 -57.71
C GLU A 255 36.21 -14.51 -58.85
N PRO A 256 36.81 -14.15 -60.03
CA PRO A 256 37.12 -12.81 -60.58
C PRO A 256 36.92 -12.59 -62.13
N LYS A 257 36.71 -11.32 -62.53
CA LYS A 257 37.24 -10.53 -63.71
C LYS A 257 36.92 -10.94 -65.19
N PRO A 258 37.13 -10.10 -66.27
CA PRO A 258 37.89 -8.82 -66.37
C PRO A 258 37.36 -7.68 -67.33
N LYS A 259 38.08 -6.54 -67.27
CA LYS A 259 38.43 -5.51 -68.30
C LYS A 259 37.62 -4.20 -68.43
N GLY A 260 38.36 -3.08 -68.36
CA GLY A 260 38.08 -1.88 -69.14
C GLY A 260 38.62 -0.56 -68.56
N GLY A 261 39.76 -0.06 -69.09
CA GLY A 261 39.96 1.38 -69.39
C GLY A 261 40.31 2.38 -68.27
N LYS A 262 41.59 2.76 -68.22
CA LYS A 262 42.21 4.00 -67.68
C LYS A 262 41.63 5.30 -68.34
N PRO A 263 41.94 6.57 -67.92
CA PRO A 263 43.21 7.00 -67.31
C PRO A 263 43.21 8.16 -66.26
N ASN A 264 44.33 8.20 -65.52
CA ASN A 264 45.15 9.37 -65.09
C ASN A 264 44.48 10.53 -64.32
N ASN A 265 45.08 11.09 -63.27
CA ASN A 265 46.46 11.61 -63.29
C ASN A 265 46.98 11.86 -61.86
N LYS A 266 48.28 11.55 -61.67
CA LYS A 266 49.37 12.30 -60.95
C LYS A 266 48.98 13.09 -59.70
N LYS A 267 49.72 13.14 -58.59
CA LYS A 267 51.12 12.94 -58.15
C LYS A 267 51.03 13.42 -56.67
N ASN A 268 51.84 13.11 -55.67
CA ASN A 268 53.15 12.51 -55.51
C ASN A 268 53.29 12.26 -53.99
N LYS A 269 53.83 11.09 -53.62
CA LYS A 269 54.99 10.91 -52.70
C LYS A 269 55.30 12.12 -51.77
N GLY A 270 55.31 12.01 -50.44
CA GLY A 270 55.64 10.88 -49.58
C GLY A 270 56.94 11.16 -48.85
N LYS A 271 56.99 10.95 -47.52
CA LYS A 271 58.02 10.17 -46.79
C LYS A 271 57.95 10.42 -45.27
N ASN A 272 58.11 9.29 -44.58
CA ASN A 272 58.40 9.03 -43.17
C ASN A 272 59.24 10.08 -42.42
N SER A 273 58.95 10.26 -41.13
CA SER A 273 59.87 9.90 -40.01
C SER A 273 59.26 10.24 -38.63
N LYS A 274 59.41 9.33 -37.66
CA LYS A 274 59.42 9.59 -36.19
C LYS A 274 60.81 10.16 -35.79
N PRO A 275 61.11 10.69 -34.57
CA PRO A 275 60.37 10.70 -33.29
C PRO A 275 60.43 12.04 -32.48
N SER A 276 59.88 12.02 -31.24
CA SER A 276 60.28 12.80 -30.04
C SER A 276 59.48 14.06 -29.62
N ALA A 277 58.86 13.91 -28.43
CA ALA A 277 58.67 14.84 -27.31
C ALA A 277 58.16 16.29 -27.52
N SER A 278 56.96 16.56 -27.00
CA SER A 278 56.69 17.65 -26.02
C SER A 278 55.23 17.64 -25.58
N THR A 279 55.02 17.68 -24.26
CA THR A 279 53.77 18.04 -23.58
C THR A 279 53.45 19.53 -23.85
N PRO A 280 52.17 19.97 -23.85
CA PRO A 280 51.46 20.22 -22.59
C PRO A 280 50.01 19.71 -22.57
N ALA A 281 49.49 19.58 -21.35
CA ALA A 281 48.21 18.99 -20.97
C ALA A 281 46.96 19.71 -21.54
N PRO A 282 45.85 18.96 -21.74
CA PRO A 282 44.51 19.49 -21.62
C PRO A 282 43.73 18.86 -20.44
N ALA A 283 42.65 19.57 -20.07
CA ALA A 283 41.72 19.39 -18.96
C ALA A 283 41.25 17.95 -18.64
N PRO A 284 40.85 17.67 -17.38
CA PRO A 284 40.43 16.33 -17.00
C PRO A 284 39.07 15.98 -17.62
N THR A 285 39.10 14.81 -18.25
CA THR A 285 38.09 14.12 -19.03
C THR A 285 36.99 13.56 -18.13
N ALA A 286 35.76 13.64 -18.63
CA ALA A 286 34.63 12.86 -18.16
C ALA A 286 34.98 11.36 -18.24
N LEU A 287 34.80 10.64 -17.14
CA LEU A 287 34.90 9.18 -17.10
C LEU A 287 33.56 8.58 -17.51
N GLU A 288 33.48 8.17 -18.77
CA GLU A 288 32.61 7.09 -19.22
C GLU A 288 33.13 5.74 -18.71
N GLY A 289 32.20 4.85 -18.35
CA GLY A 289 32.41 3.41 -18.47
C GLY A 289 32.61 2.61 -17.19
N THR A 290 31.53 2.39 -16.43
CA THR A 290 31.21 1.04 -15.95
C THR A 290 29.72 0.80 -16.16
N SER A 291 29.43 -0.17 -17.02
CA SER A 291 28.12 -0.70 -17.37
C SER A 291 27.13 -0.68 -16.20
N THR A 292 26.11 0.15 -16.31
CA THR A 292 24.86 0.06 -15.57
C THR A 292 24.18 -1.25 -15.95
N SER A 293 24.48 -2.30 -15.20
CA SER A 293 23.53 -3.38 -14.96
C SER A 293 22.37 -2.76 -14.21
N THR A 294 21.31 -2.40 -14.93
CA THR A 294 20.01 -2.15 -14.34
C THR A 294 19.64 -3.45 -13.64
N THR A 295 19.86 -3.53 -12.34
CA THR A 295 19.32 -4.60 -11.51
C THR A 295 17.81 -4.33 -11.46
N THR A 296 17.08 -4.82 -12.45
CA THR A 296 15.67 -5.13 -12.30
C THR A 296 15.58 -5.91 -11.00
N ALA A 297 14.90 -5.36 -10.00
CA ALA A 297 14.51 -6.13 -8.83
C ALA A 297 13.85 -7.39 -9.38
N VAL A 298 14.44 -8.56 -9.12
CA VAL A 298 13.95 -9.85 -9.58
C VAL A 298 12.60 -10.08 -8.91
N LEU A 299 11.55 -9.54 -9.49
CA LEU A 299 10.19 -9.93 -9.20
C LEU A 299 10.03 -11.27 -9.90
N SER A 300 10.23 -12.35 -9.14
CA SER A 300 9.85 -13.69 -9.57
C SER A 300 8.43 -13.63 -10.16
N GLU A 301 8.19 -14.22 -11.34
CA GLU A 301 6.88 -14.25 -12.00
C GLU A 301 5.76 -14.82 -11.09
N ALA A 302 6.12 -15.43 -9.96
CA ALA A 302 5.26 -16.04 -8.98
C ALA A 302 5.12 -15.27 -7.65
N ASP A 303 5.67 -14.07 -7.47
CA ASP A 303 5.51 -13.31 -6.22
C ASP A 303 4.05 -12.83 -6.08
N PRO A 304 3.25 -13.38 -5.14
CA PRO A 304 1.85 -13.01 -4.98
C PRO A 304 1.70 -11.74 -4.16
N THR A 305 2.81 -11.07 -3.78
CA THR A 305 2.73 -9.85 -2.97
C THR A 305 2.01 -8.73 -3.71
N THR A 306 0.99 -8.22 -3.02
CA THR A 306 0.18 -7.08 -3.42
C THR A 306 0.55 -5.90 -2.53
N ALA A 307 0.17 -4.67 -2.94
CA ALA A 307 0.34 -3.52 -2.06
C ALA A 307 -0.49 -3.67 -0.77
N LEU A 308 -1.64 -4.34 -0.82
CA LEU A 308 -2.47 -4.65 0.36
C LEU A 308 -1.70 -5.54 1.35
N SER A 309 -1.14 -6.66 0.90
CA SER A 309 -0.42 -7.60 1.77
C SER A 309 0.74 -6.97 2.53
N LYS A 310 1.41 -5.97 1.92
CA LYS A 310 2.50 -5.20 2.55
C LYS A 310 2.03 -4.33 3.72
N ILE A 311 0.77 -3.89 3.73
CA ILE A 311 0.25 -2.95 4.72
C ILE A 311 -0.64 -3.60 5.78
N LEU A 312 -1.11 -4.84 5.60
CA LEU A 312 -2.03 -5.51 6.54
C LEU A 312 -1.52 -5.56 7.99
N CYS A 313 -0.21 -5.70 8.19
CA CYS A 313 0.40 -5.73 9.52
C CYS A 313 0.21 -4.42 10.32
N PHE A 314 -0.20 -3.33 9.67
CA PHE A 314 -0.44 -2.05 10.33
C PHE A 314 -1.87 -1.88 10.86
N THR A 315 -2.74 -2.89 10.72
CA THR A 315 -4.09 -2.90 11.33
C THR A 315 -4.07 -3.02 12.86
N ASP A 316 -2.95 -3.45 13.46
CA ASP A 316 -2.69 -3.43 14.91
C ASP A 316 -1.58 -2.41 15.28
N TYR A 317 -1.36 -1.39 14.44
CA TYR A 317 -0.30 -0.43 14.71
C TYR A 317 -0.71 0.57 15.81
N PRO A 318 0.18 0.96 16.76
CA PRO A 318 -0.20 1.85 17.88
C PRO A 318 -0.74 3.23 17.46
N ASP A 319 -0.16 3.82 16.41
CA ASP A 319 -0.59 5.13 15.89
C ASP A 319 -1.97 5.06 15.22
N LEU A 320 -2.91 5.89 15.69
CA LEU A 320 -4.30 5.89 15.25
C LEU A 320 -4.46 6.24 13.77
N ILE A 321 -3.67 7.16 13.23
CA ILE A 321 -3.77 7.58 11.82
C ILE A 321 -3.33 6.45 10.92
N ARG A 322 -2.20 5.82 11.24
CA ARG A 322 -1.68 4.68 10.48
C ARG A 322 -2.63 3.48 10.53
N ARG A 323 -3.11 3.13 11.74
CA ARG A 323 -4.07 2.04 11.93
C ARG A 323 -5.38 2.32 11.22
N GLY A 324 -5.98 3.50 11.45
CA GLY A 324 -7.26 3.89 10.88
C GLY A 324 -7.25 3.98 9.35
N GLY A 325 -6.18 4.51 8.75
CA GLY A 325 -6.05 4.56 7.29
C GLY A 325 -5.96 3.16 6.67
N VAL A 326 -5.16 2.26 7.27
CA VAL A 326 -5.03 0.88 6.77
C VAL A 326 -6.33 0.09 6.97
N THR A 327 -6.98 0.20 8.12
CA THR A 327 -8.30 -0.40 8.37
C THR A 327 -9.34 0.09 7.35
N SER A 328 -9.32 1.39 7.03
CA SER A 328 -10.18 1.95 5.99
C SER A 328 -9.84 1.41 4.60
N THR A 329 -8.55 1.23 4.27
CA THR A 329 -8.13 0.58 3.03
C THR A 329 -8.63 -0.86 2.96
N VAL A 330 -8.53 -1.62 4.06
CA VAL A 330 -9.03 -3.00 4.16
C VAL A 330 -10.55 -3.05 3.94
N LYS A 331 -11.32 -2.21 4.61
CA LYS A 331 -12.76 -2.05 4.34
C LYS A 331 -13.03 -1.75 2.87
N ASN A 332 -12.32 -0.77 2.30
CA ASN A 332 -12.61 -0.34 0.94
C ASN A 332 -12.35 -1.44 -0.10
N VAL A 333 -11.31 -2.27 0.08
CA VAL A 333 -11.05 -3.37 -0.86
C VAL A 333 -12.08 -4.51 -0.78
N THR A 334 -12.82 -4.66 0.33
CA THR A 334 -13.89 -5.68 0.40
C THR A 334 -15.04 -5.39 -0.56
N PHE A 335 -15.17 -4.17 -1.07
CA PHE A 335 -16.13 -3.87 -2.13
C PHE A 335 -15.77 -4.47 -3.49
N ASP A 336 -14.57 -5.03 -3.69
CA ASP A 336 -14.30 -5.84 -4.88
C ASP A 336 -14.66 -7.31 -4.62
N LEU A 337 -15.91 -7.65 -4.95
CA LEU A 337 -16.44 -9.00 -4.70
C LEU A 337 -15.60 -10.09 -5.36
N ARG A 338 -14.97 -9.81 -6.51
CA ARG A 338 -14.13 -10.77 -7.25
C ARG A 338 -12.93 -11.24 -6.45
N ALA A 339 -12.46 -10.44 -5.50
CA ALA A 339 -11.33 -10.74 -4.64
C ALA A 339 -11.74 -11.42 -3.31
N HIS A 340 -13.04 -11.61 -3.03
CA HIS A 340 -13.50 -12.30 -1.82
C HIS A 340 -12.89 -13.70 -1.63
N PRO A 341 -12.73 -14.55 -2.66
CA PRO A 341 -12.06 -15.85 -2.49
C PRO A 341 -10.65 -15.70 -1.89
N ASP A 342 -9.93 -14.65 -2.28
CA ASP A 342 -8.56 -14.37 -1.83
C ASP A 342 -8.53 -13.78 -0.41
N PHE A 343 -9.56 -13.00 -0.03
CA PHE A 343 -9.71 -12.44 1.31
C PHE A 343 -10.06 -13.48 2.38
N LEU A 344 -10.71 -14.57 1.95
CA LEU A 344 -11.25 -15.62 2.82
C LEU A 344 -10.33 -16.84 2.94
N ASP A 345 -9.30 -16.95 2.09
CA ASP A 345 -8.31 -18.03 2.16
C ASP A 345 -7.17 -17.66 3.12
N ALA A 346 -7.08 -18.36 4.26
CA ALA A 346 -6.03 -18.17 5.26
C ALA A 346 -4.60 -18.36 4.74
N LYS A 347 -4.42 -19.04 3.58
CA LYS A 347 -3.12 -19.22 2.94
C LYS A 347 -2.75 -18.09 1.99
N HIS A 348 -3.70 -17.24 1.63
CA HIS A 348 -3.50 -16.18 0.66
C HIS A 348 -2.89 -14.93 1.35
N PRO A 349 -1.94 -14.22 0.72
CA PRO A 349 -1.31 -13.04 1.33
C PRO A 349 -2.27 -11.88 1.62
N ASN A 350 -3.45 -11.87 0.98
CA ASN A 350 -4.50 -10.88 1.23
C ASN A 350 -5.57 -11.38 2.22
N TYR A 351 -5.29 -12.38 3.05
CA TYR A 351 -6.25 -12.87 4.04
C TYR A 351 -6.70 -11.75 4.99
N LEU A 352 -8.00 -11.41 4.97
CA LEU A 352 -8.54 -10.26 5.69
C LEU A 352 -9.20 -10.61 7.01
N LEU A 353 -9.69 -11.85 7.20
CA LEU A 353 -10.52 -12.16 8.37
C LEU A 353 -9.78 -11.95 9.69
N HIS A 354 -8.49 -12.30 9.76
CA HIS A 354 -7.69 -12.00 10.94
C HIS A 354 -7.61 -10.49 11.21
N SER A 355 -7.35 -9.68 10.18
CA SER A 355 -7.23 -8.22 10.28
C SER A 355 -8.55 -7.54 10.64
N LEU A 356 -9.69 -8.16 10.32
CA LEU A 356 -11.03 -7.64 10.60
C LEU A 356 -11.57 -8.10 11.97
N LEU A 357 -11.35 -9.36 12.35
CA LEU A 357 -11.97 -9.99 13.51
C LEU A 357 -11.14 -9.81 14.78
N VAL A 358 -9.81 -9.88 14.71
CA VAL A 358 -8.95 -9.77 15.91
C VAL A 358 -9.19 -8.45 16.63
N PRO A 359 -9.23 -7.27 15.98
CA PRO A 359 -9.44 -6.02 16.70
C PRO A 359 -10.85 -5.87 17.32
N LEU A 360 -11.80 -6.72 16.93
CA LEU A 360 -13.16 -6.76 17.49
C LEU A 360 -13.32 -7.83 18.58
N ALA A 361 -12.38 -8.78 18.71
CA ALA A 361 -12.49 -9.87 19.67
C ALA A 361 -12.27 -9.36 21.11
N PRO A 362 -13.23 -9.57 22.04
CA PRO A 362 -13.02 -9.30 23.47
C PRO A 362 -11.75 -9.98 23.99
N ALA A 363 -11.04 -9.32 24.91
CA ALA A 363 -9.76 -9.82 25.41
C ALA A 363 -9.88 -11.17 26.14
N GLU A 364 -10.97 -11.34 26.89
CA GLU A 364 -11.28 -12.55 27.67
C GLU A 364 -12.25 -13.47 26.91
N ILE A 365 -12.31 -13.36 25.57
CA ILE A 365 -13.25 -14.17 24.76
C ILE A 365 -13.03 -15.68 24.95
N ALA A 366 -11.77 -16.13 25.10
CA ALA A 366 -11.49 -17.55 25.31
C ALA A 366 -12.14 -18.07 26.60
N ASP A 367 -11.99 -17.33 27.70
CA ASP A 367 -12.58 -17.67 28.99
C ASP A 367 -14.10 -17.61 28.92
N ALA A 368 -14.66 -16.55 28.32
CA ALA A 368 -16.10 -16.39 28.12
C ALA A 368 -16.73 -17.52 27.28
N LEU A 369 -15.99 -18.05 26.29
CA LEU A 369 -16.43 -19.18 25.47
C LEU A 369 -16.35 -20.50 26.25
N LEU A 370 -15.25 -20.75 26.97
CA LEU A 370 -15.05 -21.97 27.78
C LEU A 370 -16.04 -22.08 28.94
N GLU A 371 -16.48 -20.96 29.51
CA GLU A 371 -17.50 -20.91 30.56
C GLU A 371 -18.93 -20.99 30.02
N SER A 372 -19.13 -20.88 28.70
CA SER A 372 -20.47 -20.85 28.13
C SER A 372 -21.09 -22.24 27.97
N ASP A 373 -22.23 -22.46 28.62
CA ASP A 373 -23.05 -23.69 28.50
C ASP A 373 -23.55 -23.97 27.06
N GLN A 374 -23.39 -23.01 26.14
CA GLN A 374 -23.85 -23.09 24.76
C GLN A 374 -22.83 -23.74 23.81
N ILE A 375 -21.56 -23.87 24.21
CA ILE A 375 -20.53 -24.52 23.39
C ILE A 375 -20.43 -25.98 23.83
N VAL A 376 -21.08 -26.85 23.05
CA VAL A 376 -21.12 -28.29 23.32
C VAL A 376 -19.82 -28.99 22.90
N ASP A 377 -19.04 -28.37 22.00
CA ASP A 377 -17.85 -28.96 21.41
C ASP A 377 -16.72 -27.93 21.29
N LEU A 378 -15.66 -28.12 22.09
CA LEU A 378 -14.46 -27.25 22.07
C LEU A 378 -13.77 -27.27 20.71
N ASP A 379 -13.91 -28.35 19.93
CA ASP A 379 -13.31 -28.47 18.59
C ASP A 379 -13.96 -27.53 17.57
N THR A 380 -15.05 -26.85 17.94
CA THR A 380 -15.71 -25.83 17.10
C THR A 380 -15.13 -24.42 17.26
N ILE A 381 -14.29 -24.18 18.28
CA ILE A 381 -13.64 -22.89 18.50
C ILE A 381 -12.37 -22.81 17.66
N PRO A 382 -12.19 -21.79 16.80
CA PRO A 382 -10.95 -21.60 16.06
C PRO A 382 -9.72 -21.41 16.97
N ASP A 383 -8.61 -22.09 16.65
CA ASP A 383 -7.35 -22.03 17.40
C ASP A 383 -6.85 -20.61 17.70
N TRP A 384 -7.07 -19.68 16.77
CA TRP A 384 -6.62 -18.30 16.90
C TRP A 384 -7.36 -17.53 18.00
N LEU A 385 -8.60 -17.89 18.33
CA LEU A 385 -9.34 -17.31 19.46
C LEU A 385 -8.79 -17.80 20.81
N LEU A 386 -8.30 -19.04 20.85
CA LEU A 386 -7.67 -19.62 22.04
C LEU A 386 -6.23 -19.12 22.22
N SER A 387 -5.63 -18.56 21.16
CA SER A 387 -4.22 -18.15 21.11
C SER A 387 -4.04 -16.64 21.02
N LEU A 388 -5.01 -15.86 21.50
CA LEU A 388 -4.88 -14.40 21.53
C LEU A 388 -3.69 -13.98 22.43
N PRO A 389 -2.91 -12.96 22.03
CA PRO A 389 -1.84 -12.44 22.86
C PRO A 389 -2.33 -11.92 24.22
N THR A 390 -1.50 -12.03 25.25
CA THR A 390 -1.82 -11.51 26.60
C THR A 390 -1.98 -9.98 26.64
N ASP A 391 -1.41 -9.27 25.67
CA ASP A 391 -1.53 -7.82 25.49
C ASP A 391 -2.57 -7.42 24.42
N HIS A 392 -3.42 -8.37 24.02
CA HIS A 392 -4.53 -8.12 23.09
C HIS A 392 -5.52 -7.10 23.70
N TYR A 393 -6.05 -6.23 22.84
CA TYR A 393 -7.04 -5.25 23.23
C TYR A 393 -8.10 -5.10 22.14
N VAL A 394 -9.35 -4.88 22.56
CA VAL A 394 -10.43 -4.49 21.65
C VAL A 394 -10.19 -3.07 21.16
N GLU A 395 -10.31 -2.84 19.86
CA GLU A 395 -10.24 -1.50 19.28
C GLU A 395 -11.16 -0.54 20.06
N ARG A 396 -10.69 0.68 20.32
CA ARG A 396 -11.40 1.65 21.16
C ARG A 396 -12.03 2.76 20.35
N ASP A 397 -11.46 3.08 19.19
CA ASP A 397 -11.98 4.14 18.33
C ASP A 397 -13.25 3.68 17.60
N PHE A 398 -14.35 4.43 17.76
CA PHE A 398 -15.64 4.09 17.17
C PHE A 398 -15.63 4.12 15.63
N GLY A 399 -14.84 5.02 15.03
CA GLY A 399 -14.70 5.09 13.57
C GLY A 399 -14.02 3.85 13.02
N LEU A 400 -12.97 3.38 13.70
CA LEU A 400 -12.27 2.15 13.33
C LEU A 400 -13.14 0.91 13.56
N LYS A 401 -13.86 0.82 14.68
CA LYS A 401 -14.87 -0.23 14.93
C LYS A 401 -15.90 -0.29 13.81
N SER A 402 -16.45 0.86 13.41
CA SER A 402 -17.39 0.95 12.29
C SER A 402 -16.75 0.39 11.02
N ALA A 403 -15.56 0.84 10.64
CA ALA A 403 -14.90 0.37 9.42
C ALA A 403 -14.63 -1.15 9.42
N LEU A 404 -14.24 -1.73 10.57
CA LEU A 404 -14.05 -3.18 10.73
C LEU A 404 -15.36 -3.95 10.54
N LEU A 405 -16.42 -3.54 11.25
CA LEU A 405 -17.75 -4.15 11.16
C LEU A 405 -18.33 -4.04 9.75
N GLU A 406 -18.15 -2.91 9.09
CA GLU A 406 -18.59 -2.71 7.70
C GLU A 406 -17.84 -3.64 6.73
N GLY A 407 -16.53 -3.84 6.92
CA GLY A 407 -15.76 -4.82 6.17
C GLY A 407 -16.29 -6.25 6.35
N VAL A 408 -16.62 -6.64 7.59
CA VAL A 408 -17.24 -7.94 7.90
C VAL A 408 -18.63 -8.06 7.26
N LEU A 409 -19.45 -7.01 7.35
CA LEU A 409 -20.79 -6.96 6.77
C LEU A 409 -20.76 -7.13 5.25
N VAL A 410 -19.84 -6.45 4.56
CA VAL A 410 -19.65 -6.60 3.11
C VAL A 410 -19.26 -8.04 2.75
N LEU A 411 -18.37 -8.68 3.50
CA LEU A 411 -18.04 -10.09 3.29
C LEU A 411 -19.25 -11.01 3.56
N ALA A 412 -20.08 -10.70 4.56
CA ALA A 412 -21.30 -11.45 4.89
C ALA A 412 -22.42 -11.34 3.85
N SER A 413 -22.35 -10.38 2.90
CA SER A 413 -23.34 -10.25 1.84
C SER A 413 -23.40 -11.46 0.90
N THR A 414 -22.27 -12.14 0.67
CA THR A 414 -22.18 -13.31 -0.21
C THR A 414 -22.33 -14.61 0.58
N ARG A 415 -22.87 -15.66 -0.07
CA ARG A 415 -23.00 -16.99 0.56
C ARG A 415 -21.64 -17.59 0.91
N ALA A 416 -20.68 -17.48 -0.02
CA ALA A 416 -19.31 -17.93 0.19
C ALA A 416 -18.65 -17.21 1.38
N GLY A 417 -18.86 -15.90 1.49
CA GLY A 417 -18.38 -15.09 2.60
C GLY A 417 -18.99 -15.48 3.95
N ARG A 418 -20.32 -15.67 4.04
CA ARG A 418 -20.96 -16.18 5.27
C ARG A 418 -20.40 -17.54 5.69
N THR A 419 -20.22 -18.45 4.73
CA THR A 419 -19.65 -19.78 5.01
C THR A 419 -18.25 -19.67 5.60
N ALA A 420 -17.40 -18.83 5.01
CA ALA A 420 -16.04 -18.61 5.49
C ALA A 420 -16.00 -17.88 6.84
N LEU A 421 -16.87 -16.89 7.05
CA LEU A 421 -17.01 -16.17 8.32
C LEU A 421 -17.44 -17.10 9.45
N ARG A 422 -18.41 -17.99 9.22
CA ARG A 422 -18.80 -19.02 10.19
C ARG A 422 -17.63 -19.95 10.52
N ALA A 423 -16.93 -20.45 9.50
CA ALA A 423 -15.77 -21.32 9.70
C ALA A 423 -14.60 -20.62 10.43
N ALA A 424 -14.47 -19.30 10.30
CA ALA A 424 -13.46 -18.51 11.00
C ALA A 424 -13.87 -18.12 12.43
N GLY A 425 -15.07 -18.50 12.91
CA GLY A 425 -15.59 -18.15 14.22
C GLY A 425 -16.10 -16.71 14.34
N ALA A 426 -16.37 -16.02 13.23
CA ALA A 426 -16.84 -14.64 13.24
C ALA A 426 -18.15 -14.47 14.03
N TYR A 427 -19.04 -15.47 14.00
CA TYR A 427 -20.26 -15.45 14.80
C TYR A 427 -19.97 -15.33 16.30
N LEU A 428 -19.02 -16.11 16.82
CA LEU A 428 -18.63 -16.09 18.23
C LEU A 428 -18.07 -14.73 18.62
N VAL A 429 -17.15 -14.20 17.80
CA VAL A 429 -16.52 -12.89 18.00
C VAL A 429 -17.56 -11.77 18.04
N ILE A 430 -18.40 -11.67 17.01
CA ILE A 430 -19.34 -10.55 16.87
C ILE A 430 -20.46 -10.65 17.91
N ARG A 431 -20.88 -11.86 18.30
CA ARG A 431 -21.86 -12.08 19.38
C ARG A 431 -21.35 -11.55 20.72
N GLU A 432 -20.12 -11.90 21.11
CA GLU A 432 -19.55 -11.42 22.38
C GLU A 432 -19.25 -9.92 22.31
N TYR A 433 -18.68 -9.44 21.21
CA TYR A 433 -18.50 -8.01 20.96
C TYR A 433 -19.80 -7.21 21.11
N HIS A 434 -20.91 -7.70 20.53
CA HIS A 434 -22.21 -7.05 20.61
C HIS A 434 -22.73 -6.89 22.05
N LYS A 435 -22.41 -7.83 22.97
CA LYS A 435 -22.82 -7.73 24.38
C LYS A 435 -22.12 -6.61 25.13
N GLU A 436 -20.85 -6.38 24.80
CA GLU A 436 -20.01 -5.36 25.44
C GLU A 436 -20.10 -3.99 24.75
N GLU A 437 -20.60 -3.93 23.52
CA GLU A 437 -20.63 -2.69 22.74
C GLU A 437 -21.72 -1.70 23.20
N GLU A 438 -21.27 -0.51 23.61
CA GLU A 438 -22.15 0.58 24.03
C GLU A 438 -22.53 1.53 22.87
N HIS A 439 -21.69 1.63 21.83
CA HIS A 439 -21.92 2.53 20.71
C HIS A 439 -23.02 2.01 19.79
N VAL A 440 -24.19 2.66 19.84
CA VAL A 440 -25.42 2.22 19.15
C VAL A 440 -25.22 1.93 17.66
N PRO A 441 -24.58 2.80 16.84
CA PRO A 441 -24.33 2.48 15.43
C PRO A 441 -23.53 1.19 15.22
N CYS A 442 -22.46 0.97 16.00
CA CYS A 442 -21.65 -0.25 15.88
C CYS A 442 -22.44 -1.48 16.33
N ARG A 443 -23.24 -1.35 17.39
CA ARG A 443 -24.08 -2.43 17.89
C ARG A 443 -25.13 -2.87 16.86
N LEU A 444 -25.78 -1.93 16.17
CA LEU A 444 -26.75 -2.24 15.11
C LEU A 444 -26.12 -3.00 13.94
N VAL A 445 -24.90 -2.61 13.53
CA VAL A 445 -24.17 -3.34 12.48
C VAL A 445 -23.79 -4.74 12.95
N ALA A 446 -23.33 -4.88 14.20
CA ALA A 446 -23.01 -6.18 14.80
C ALA A 446 -24.25 -7.10 14.87
N GLU A 447 -25.40 -6.58 15.29
CA GLU A 447 -26.69 -7.30 15.30
C GLU A 447 -27.04 -7.79 13.89
N ARG A 448 -26.89 -6.94 12.87
CA ARG A 448 -27.14 -7.33 11.48
C ARG A 448 -26.21 -8.44 11.01
N ILE A 449 -24.92 -8.38 11.34
CA ILE A 449 -23.96 -9.44 10.99
C ILE A 449 -24.38 -10.76 11.66
N VAL A 450 -24.73 -10.73 12.94
CA VAL A 450 -25.20 -11.90 13.68
C VAL A 450 -26.43 -12.50 13.02
N ASP A 451 -27.43 -11.70 12.69
CA ASP A 451 -28.64 -12.13 11.97
C ASP A 451 -28.29 -12.84 10.65
N MET A 452 -27.39 -12.25 9.85
CA MET A 452 -26.98 -12.84 8.58
C MET A 452 -26.23 -14.16 8.75
N LEU A 453 -25.41 -14.28 9.80
CA LEU A 453 -24.68 -15.50 10.10
C LEU A 453 -25.58 -16.60 10.71
N MET A 454 -26.67 -16.24 11.40
CA MET A 454 -27.63 -17.18 11.98
C MET A 454 -28.65 -17.73 10.98
N ARG A 455 -28.99 -16.97 9.93
CA ARG A 455 -29.98 -17.40 8.93
C ARG A 455 -29.50 -18.58 8.09
N ASP A 456 -30.43 -19.48 7.79
CA ASP A 456 -30.26 -20.54 6.78
C ASP A 456 -30.05 -19.92 5.39
N GLU A 457 -29.39 -20.66 4.50
CA GLU A 457 -28.93 -20.15 3.20
C GLU A 457 -30.09 -19.85 2.24
N GLY A 458 -30.68 -18.65 2.35
CA GLY A 458 -31.58 -18.04 1.37
C GLY A 458 -30.85 -17.28 0.25
N GLU A 459 -31.63 -16.67 -0.66
CA GLU A 459 -31.13 -15.85 -1.77
C GLU A 459 -30.17 -14.75 -1.28
N THR A 460 -29.19 -14.40 -2.12
CA THR A 460 -28.22 -13.34 -1.87
C THR A 460 -28.96 -12.02 -1.61
N GLU A 461 -28.77 -11.42 -0.44
CA GLU A 461 -29.36 -10.11 -0.16
C GLU A 461 -28.75 -9.06 -1.10
N ASP A 462 -29.57 -8.14 -1.60
CA ASP A 462 -29.09 -7.03 -2.43
C ASP A 462 -28.11 -6.18 -1.62
N LEU A 463 -26.82 -6.22 -2.02
CA LEU A 463 -25.74 -5.51 -1.38
C LEU A 463 -26.03 -4.00 -1.32
N GLN A 464 -26.74 -3.43 -2.30
CA GLN A 464 -27.09 -2.01 -2.29
C GLN A 464 -28.02 -1.69 -1.12
N HIS A 465 -29.12 -2.42 -1.01
CA HIS A 465 -30.07 -2.25 0.08
C HIS A 465 -29.43 -2.51 1.45
N LEU A 466 -28.50 -3.47 1.52
CA LEU A 466 -27.73 -3.76 2.73
C LEU A 466 -26.89 -2.54 3.15
N LEU A 467 -26.14 -1.96 2.22
CA LEU A 467 -25.28 -0.80 2.48
C LEU A 467 -26.10 0.44 2.83
N GLU A 468 -27.19 0.72 2.11
CA GLU A 468 -28.10 1.82 2.39
C GLU A 468 -28.73 1.70 3.79
N SER A 469 -29.10 0.49 4.20
CA SER A 469 -29.72 0.24 5.51
C SER A 469 -28.80 0.53 6.70
N VAL A 470 -27.48 0.53 6.48
CA VAL A 470 -26.47 0.89 7.50
C VAL A 470 -25.84 2.26 7.26
N GLY A 471 -26.40 3.07 6.34
CA GLY A 471 -25.91 4.42 6.05
C GLY A 471 -24.62 4.48 5.24
N LEU A 472 -24.25 3.38 4.57
CA LEU A 472 -23.12 3.33 3.64
C LEU A 472 -23.58 3.62 2.22
N ASN A 473 -22.96 4.62 1.60
CA ASN A 473 -23.32 5.02 0.24
C ASN A 473 -22.12 4.79 -0.69
N MET A 474 -22.27 3.86 -1.64
CA MET A 474 -21.34 3.70 -2.77
C MET A 474 -21.97 4.38 -3.99
N PRO A 475 -21.22 5.13 -4.81
CA PRO A 475 -21.79 5.69 -6.04
C PRO A 475 -22.34 4.59 -6.94
N ASP A 476 -23.58 4.74 -7.45
CA ASP A 476 -24.28 3.73 -8.26
C ASP A 476 -23.42 3.16 -9.40
N LYS A 477 -22.62 4.01 -10.07
CA LYS A 477 -21.71 3.58 -11.15
C LYS A 477 -20.59 2.65 -10.67
N GLU A 478 -20.08 2.86 -9.47
CA GLU A 478 -19.04 2.00 -8.89
C GLU A 478 -19.64 0.68 -8.41
N LEU A 479 -20.83 0.75 -7.81
CA LEU A 479 -21.58 -0.45 -7.42
C LEU A 479 -21.94 -1.27 -8.66
N GLU A 480 -22.48 -0.66 -9.71
CA GLU A 480 -22.76 -1.34 -10.98
C GLU A 480 -21.49 -1.97 -11.55
N ALA A 481 -20.34 -1.31 -11.56
CA ALA A 481 -19.09 -1.92 -12.04
C ALA A 481 -18.63 -3.11 -11.18
N VAL A 482 -18.82 -3.03 -9.86
CA VAL A 482 -18.56 -4.12 -8.90
C VAL A 482 -19.54 -5.28 -9.12
N VAL A 483 -20.82 -4.98 -9.34
CA VAL A 483 -21.93 -5.93 -9.37
C VAL A 483 -22.07 -6.61 -10.74
N THR A 484 -22.00 -5.83 -11.82
CA THR A 484 -22.04 -6.29 -13.22
C THR A 484 -20.78 -7.06 -13.62
N GLY A 485 -19.72 -7.01 -12.80
CA GLY A 485 -18.52 -7.84 -12.90
C GLY A 485 -18.75 -9.36 -12.71
N LYS A 486 -20.01 -9.80 -12.57
CA LYS A 486 -20.55 -11.17 -12.49
C LYS A 486 -20.77 -11.73 -11.07
N LEU A 487 -21.62 -11.09 -10.25
CA LEU A 487 -22.15 -11.77 -9.05
C LEU A 487 -22.85 -13.11 -9.40
N GLY A 488 -23.48 -13.21 -10.58
CA GLY A 488 -24.16 -14.43 -11.01
C GLY A 488 -23.25 -15.62 -11.33
N ASP A 489 -22.00 -15.39 -11.73
CA ASP A 489 -21.07 -16.48 -12.08
C ASP A 489 -20.13 -16.86 -10.92
N MET A 490 -19.99 -16.01 -9.90
CA MET A 490 -19.06 -16.23 -8.79
C MET A 490 -19.52 -17.33 -7.83
N ASP A 491 -20.81 -17.37 -7.46
CA ASP A 491 -21.33 -18.46 -6.61
C ASP A 491 -21.20 -19.82 -7.31
N ILE A 492 -21.32 -19.84 -8.64
CA ILE A 492 -21.15 -21.04 -9.47
C ILE A 492 -19.66 -21.41 -9.62
N GLU A 493 -18.76 -20.45 -9.83
CA GLU A 493 -17.32 -20.70 -10.02
C GLU A 493 -16.58 -21.02 -8.71
N VAL A 494 -16.98 -20.44 -7.57
CA VAL A 494 -16.46 -20.80 -6.24
C VAL A 494 -16.86 -22.25 -5.91
N GLU A 495 -18.10 -22.64 -6.18
CA GLU A 495 -18.56 -24.02 -6.03
C GLU A 495 -17.85 -24.97 -7.03
N ARG A 496 -17.60 -24.52 -8.27
CA ARG A 496 -16.78 -25.26 -9.26
C ARG A 496 -15.34 -25.42 -8.83
N ARG A 497 -14.72 -24.40 -8.23
CA ARG A 497 -13.36 -24.45 -7.68
C ARG A 497 -13.27 -25.35 -6.45
N ARG A 498 -14.28 -25.33 -5.56
CA ARG A 498 -14.42 -26.28 -4.46
C ARG A 498 -14.51 -27.73 -4.97
N ARG A 499 -15.30 -27.97 -6.01
CA ARG A 499 -15.41 -29.30 -6.66
C ARG A 499 -14.17 -29.72 -7.47
N ARG A 500 -13.33 -28.76 -7.87
CA ARG A 500 -12.09 -29.00 -8.62
C ARG A 500 -10.84 -29.12 -7.76
N ARG A 501 -10.90 -28.79 -6.47
CA ARG A 501 -9.86 -29.24 -5.53
C ARG A 501 -9.94 -30.77 -5.49
N PRO A 502 -8.86 -31.50 -5.83
CA PRO A 502 -8.85 -32.92 -5.53
C PRO A 502 -9.05 -33.03 -4.02
N ALA A 503 -10.03 -33.84 -3.59
CA ALA A 503 -10.15 -34.24 -2.21
C ALA A 503 -8.75 -34.67 -1.77
N ALA A 504 -8.21 -34.04 -0.72
CA ALA A 504 -7.00 -34.52 -0.09
C ALA A 504 -7.23 -36.02 0.13
N ALA A 505 -6.40 -36.85 -0.52
CA ALA A 505 -6.47 -38.28 -0.35
C ALA A 505 -6.47 -38.53 1.15
N ALA A 506 -7.54 -39.19 1.64
CA ALA A 506 -7.54 -39.76 2.97
C ALA A 506 -6.20 -40.49 3.16
N PRO A 507 -5.52 -40.34 4.30
CA PRO A 507 -4.25 -41.01 4.52
C PRO A 507 -4.49 -42.50 4.26
N ALA A 508 -3.72 -43.05 3.30
CA ALA A 508 -3.82 -44.44 2.94
C ALA A 508 -3.67 -45.27 4.21
N ALA A 509 -4.70 -46.06 4.52
CA ALA A 509 -4.64 -47.05 5.56
C ALA A 509 -3.38 -47.90 5.34
N VAL A 510 -2.52 -47.93 6.35
CA VAL A 510 -1.40 -48.88 6.41
C VAL A 510 -2.00 -50.28 6.26
N PRO A 511 -1.59 -51.08 5.27
CA PRO A 511 -2.10 -52.43 5.14
C PRO A 511 -1.60 -53.25 6.33
N THR A 512 -2.53 -53.61 7.22
CA THR A 512 -2.34 -54.69 8.19
C THR A 512 -1.94 -55.97 7.45
N PRO A 513 -0.92 -56.72 7.91
CA PRO A 513 -0.59 -58.00 7.30
C PRO A 513 -1.77 -58.96 7.51
N ALA A 514 -2.15 -59.66 6.44
CA ALA A 514 -3.15 -60.71 6.49
C ALA A 514 -2.72 -61.82 7.47
N PRO A 515 -3.64 -62.37 8.28
CA PRO A 515 -3.35 -63.53 9.11
C PRO A 515 -3.23 -64.76 8.21
N ALA A 516 -2.16 -65.53 8.43
CA ALA A 516 -2.04 -66.87 7.88
C ALA A 516 -3.09 -67.77 8.53
N ALA A 517 -3.89 -68.44 7.70
CA ALA A 517 -4.74 -69.54 8.12
C ALA A 517 -3.84 -70.69 8.63
N MET A 518 -4.03 -71.09 9.87
CA MET A 518 -3.72 -72.42 10.35
C MET A 518 -4.96 -72.99 11.00
N ASP A 519 -5.23 -74.22 10.61
CA ASP A 519 -6.43 -74.99 10.85
C ASP A 519 -6.68 -75.29 12.34
N GLU A 520 -7.95 -75.59 12.56
CA GLU A 520 -8.65 -76.09 13.73
C GLU A 520 -7.83 -77.10 14.56
N ASP A 521 -7.87 -76.95 15.89
CA ASP A 521 -8.04 -78.08 16.80
C ASP A 521 -8.71 -77.57 18.10
N GLU A 522 -9.73 -78.30 18.51
CA GLU A 522 -10.56 -78.16 19.71
C GLU A 522 -9.74 -78.38 21.00
N GLU A 523 -10.12 -77.71 22.10
CA GLU A 523 -10.34 -78.31 23.44
C GLU A 523 -10.53 -77.23 24.53
N ASP A 524 -11.69 -77.34 25.18
CA ASP A 524 -11.96 -77.27 26.63
C ASP A 524 -11.72 -76.00 27.47
N ASP A 525 -12.87 -75.45 27.92
CA ASP A 525 -13.32 -75.21 29.30
C ASP A 525 -12.37 -74.75 30.43
N ASP A 526 -12.99 -73.98 31.33
CA ASP A 526 -12.67 -73.71 32.75
C ASP A 526 -11.86 -72.45 33.12
N ASP A 527 -12.65 -71.47 33.60
CA ASP A 527 -12.63 -70.93 34.97
C ASP A 527 -11.49 -70.04 35.50
N MET A 528 -11.98 -69.10 36.33
CA MET A 528 -11.33 -68.37 37.43
C MET A 528 -10.65 -67.01 37.21
N ALA A 529 -11.21 -66.08 37.99
CA ALA A 529 -10.69 -64.80 38.44
C ALA A 529 -9.25 -64.84 38.98
N ILE A 530 -8.59 -63.68 39.04
CA ILE A 530 -7.88 -63.14 40.21
C ILE A 530 -7.37 -61.70 39.92
N GLU A 531 -7.83 -60.79 40.79
CA GLU A 531 -7.19 -59.67 41.50
C GLU A 531 -6.21 -58.68 40.84
N GLU A 532 -6.53 -57.40 41.11
CA GLU A 532 -5.66 -56.27 41.52
C GLU A 532 -4.16 -56.55 41.66
N ILE A 533 -3.31 -55.68 41.09
CA ILE A 533 -2.21 -55.02 41.83
C ILE A 533 -1.95 -53.62 41.24
N CYS A 534 -2.07 -52.63 42.12
CA CYS A 534 -1.47 -51.26 42.21
C CYS A 534 -1.24 -50.39 40.98
#